data_AF-A0A0D3I9Q7-F1
#
_entry.id   AF-A0A0D3I9Q7-F1
#
_cell.length_a   1.000
_cell.length_b   1.000
_cell.length_c   1.000
_cell.angle_alpha   90.00
_cell.angle_beta   90.00
_cell.angle_gamma   90.00
#
_symmetry.space_group_name_H-M   'P 1'
#
loop_
_entity.id
_entity.type
_entity.pdbx_description
1 polymer ?
#
loop_
_entity_poly.entity_id
_entity_poly.type
_entity_poly.pdbx_seq_one_letter_code
_entity_poly.pdbx_strand_id
1 'polypeptide(L)'
;CAVCGEEDSFEDNPIVLCDRCDLAVHQNCYGVHRLPQGEWLCDPCAAGETTSTLGCPGCPRKGGALKRTRDGEWGGWAHVVCTLFLPETGFLEPEALDRAAGFDLIHPDRKKLKCHLCDDAGDRVCGGKIQCTHGRCQKAFHPTCGMAHGLTMQITDEGNIGYCAAHAPGAPAKARAQGRRRKSKA
;
A
#
# COMPACT_ATOMS: atom_id res chain seq x y z
N CYS A 1 10.91 -4.55 -5.24
CA CYS A 1 9.62 -4.30 -5.92
C CYS A 1 8.81 -3.27 -5.15
N ALA A 2 8.34 -2.21 -5.81
CA ALA A 2 7.58 -1.12 -5.20
C ALA A 2 6.14 -1.48 -4.74
N VAL A 3 5.67 -2.70 -5.03
CA VAL A 3 4.33 -3.18 -4.66
C VAL A 3 4.38 -4.15 -3.48
N CYS A 4 5.21 -5.21 -3.54
CA CYS A 4 5.31 -6.21 -2.47
C CYS A 4 6.42 -5.93 -1.45
N GLY A 5 7.37 -5.03 -1.76
CA GLY A 5 8.46 -4.67 -0.86
C GLY A 5 9.67 -5.59 -0.91
N GLU A 6 9.57 -6.75 -1.56
CA GLU A 6 10.67 -7.72 -1.69
C GLU A 6 11.73 -7.26 -2.70
N GLU A 7 12.99 -7.62 -2.48
CA GLU A 7 14.13 -7.26 -3.33
C GLU A 7 14.47 -8.33 -4.37
N ASP A 8 14.08 -9.59 -4.12
CA ASP A 8 14.41 -10.72 -4.96
C ASP A 8 13.70 -10.68 -6.32
N SER A 9 14.39 -11.10 -7.37
CA SER A 9 13.85 -11.26 -8.73
C SER A 9 13.86 -12.73 -9.11
N PHE A 10 12.77 -13.23 -9.69
CA PHE A 10 12.61 -14.64 -10.05
C PHE A 10 12.56 -14.84 -11.56
N GLU A 11 12.84 -16.05 -12.03
CA GLU A 11 12.84 -16.36 -13.48
C GLU A 11 11.42 -16.27 -14.08
N ASP A 12 10.42 -16.78 -13.36
CA ASP A 12 9.01 -16.80 -13.72
C ASP A 12 8.25 -15.52 -13.31
N ASN A 13 8.84 -14.71 -12.44
CA ASN A 13 8.30 -13.43 -12.00
C ASN A 13 9.43 -12.41 -11.74
N PRO A 14 10.09 -11.92 -12.80
CA PRO A 14 11.22 -11.01 -12.66
C PRO A 14 10.78 -9.60 -12.24
N ILE A 15 11.70 -8.88 -11.60
CA ILE A 15 11.58 -7.44 -11.41
C ILE A 15 11.90 -6.74 -12.73
N VAL A 16 10.99 -5.88 -13.16
CA VAL A 16 11.08 -5.07 -14.38
C VAL A 16 11.15 -3.59 -13.99
N LEU A 17 11.94 -2.82 -14.74
CA LEU A 17 12.20 -1.41 -14.49
C LEU A 17 11.60 -0.59 -15.62
N CYS A 18 10.84 0.45 -15.25
CA CYS A 18 10.27 1.37 -16.24
C CYS A 18 11.38 2.24 -16.81
N ASP A 19 11.56 2.23 -18.13
CA ASP A 19 12.65 2.93 -18.83
C ASP A 19 12.58 4.47 -18.72
N ARG A 20 11.49 5.03 -18.19
CA ARG A 20 11.32 6.48 -18.02
C ARG A 20 11.46 6.96 -16.57
N CYS A 21 10.99 6.19 -15.60
CA CYS A 21 10.86 6.65 -14.21
C CYS A 21 11.50 5.72 -13.18
N ASP A 22 12.23 4.69 -13.63
CA ASP A 22 12.91 3.70 -12.81
C ASP A 22 12.01 2.95 -11.82
N LEU A 23 10.69 2.94 -12.08
CA LEU A 23 9.76 2.14 -11.28
C LEU A 23 10.13 0.66 -11.41
N ALA A 24 10.56 0.06 -10.30
CA ALA A 24 10.92 -1.35 -10.22
C ALA A 24 9.78 -2.19 -9.58
N VAL A 25 9.19 -3.10 -10.34
CA VAL A 25 8.08 -3.96 -9.89
C VAL A 25 8.24 -5.38 -10.42
N HIS A 26 7.79 -6.39 -9.69
CA HIS A 26 7.59 -7.71 -10.28
C HIS A 26 6.50 -7.66 -11.35
N GLN A 27 6.64 -8.47 -12.40
CA GLN A 27 5.62 -8.58 -13.46
C GLN A 27 4.24 -8.83 -12.87
N ASN A 28 4.10 -9.85 -12.03
CA ASN A 28 2.80 -10.23 -11.45
C ASN A 28 2.28 -9.18 -10.46
N CYS A 29 3.17 -8.51 -9.72
CA CYS A 29 2.75 -7.46 -8.78
C CYS A 29 2.23 -6.20 -9.47
N TYR A 30 2.46 -6.03 -10.77
CA TYR A 30 1.96 -4.90 -11.54
C TYR A 30 1.06 -5.32 -12.72
N GLY A 31 0.72 -6.62 -12.84
CA GLY A 31 -0.16 -7.12 -13.88
C GLY A 31 0.45 -7.06 -15.28
N VAL A 32 1.78 -7.19 -15.39
CA VAL A 32 2.47 -7.24 -16.69
C VAL A 32 2.37 -8.65 -17.24
N HIS A 33 1.49 -8.86 -18.22
CA HIS A 33 1.28 -10.21 -18.78
C HIS A 33 2.41 -10.67 -19.72
N ARG A 34 3.01 -9.74 -20.47
CA ARG A 34 4.11 -10.03 -21.38
C ARG A 34 5.04 -8.82 -21.47
N LEU A 35 6.34 -9.06 -21.27
CA LEU A 35 7.35 -8.04 -21.53
C LEU A 35 7.56 -7.84 -23.03
N PRO A 36 7.62 -6.57 -23.50
CA PRO A 36 7.98 -6.28 -24.87
C PRO A 36 9.45 -6.63 -25.13
N GLN A 37 9.82 -6.83 -26.40
CA GLN A 37 11.22 -7.04 -26.79
C GLN A 37 12.07 -5.75 -26.70
N GLY A 38 11.43 -4.59 -26.51
CA GLY A 38 12.06 -3.28 -26.35
C GLY A 38 11.70 -2.64 -25.01
N GLU A 39 11.51 -1.32 -25.02
CA GLU A 39 11.22 -0.55 -23.81
C GLU A 39 9.94 -1.02 -23.11
N TRP A 40 10.00 -1.11 -21.79
CA TRP A 40 8.84 -1.27 -20.93
C TRP A 40 8.57 0.03 -20.18
N LEU A 41 7.35 0.53 -20.30
CA LEU A 41 6.87 1.71 -19.59
C LEU A 41 5.74 1.31 -18.64
N CYS A 42 5.77 1.83 -17.41
CA CYS A 42 4.64 1.73 -16.50
C CYS A 42 3.44 2.52 -17.04
N ASP A 43 2.23 2.21 -16.56
CA ASP A 43 0.98 2.76 -17.10
C ASP A 43 0.97 4.31 -17.19
N PRO A 44 1.42 5.07 -16.18
CA PRO A 44 1.55 6.52 -16.31
C PRO A 44 2.52 6.97 -17.41
N CYS A 45 3.70 6.36 -17.50
CA CYS A 45 4.71 6.75 -18.48
C CYS A 45 4.27 6.41 -19.91
N ALA A 46 3.60 5.26 -20.09
CA ALA A 46 2.97 4.89 -21.35
C ALA A 46 1.84 5.86 -21.75
N ALA A 47 1.14 6.43 -20.76
CA ALA A 47 0.15 7.48 -20.98
C ALA A 47 0.74 8.88 -21.22
N GLY A 48 2.06 9.04 -21.17
CA GLY A 48 2.73 10.33 -21.33
C GLY A 48 2.72 11.21 -20.07
N GLU A 49 2.35 10.66 -18.92
CA GLU A 49 2.23 11.41 -17.66
C GLU A 49 3.56 11.60 -16.94
N THR A 50 3.66 12.69 -16.17
CA THR A 50 4.75 12.93 -15.23
C THR A 50 4.44 12.27 -13.89
N THR A 51 4.95 11.06 -13.67
CA THR A 51 4.63 10.21 -12.51
C THR A 51 4.70 10.93 -11.16
N SER A 52 5.69 11.79 -10.95
CA SER A 52 5.92 12.51 -9.67
C SER A 52 4.81 13.49 -9.29
N THR A 53 3.94 13.89 -10.23
CA THR A 53 2.81 14.80 -9.96
C THR A 53 1.52 14.06 -9.64
N LEU A 54 1.41 12.78 -10.05
CA LEU A 54 0.21 11.98 -9.91
C LEU A 54 -0.03 11.56 -8.46
N GLY A 55 -1.26 11.77 -7.98
CA GLY A 55 -1.70 11.36 -6.65
C GLY A 55 -2.54 10.09 -6.68
N CYS A 56 -2.91 9.63 -5.48
CA CYS A 56 -3.83 8.52 -5.28
C CYS A 56 -4.94 8.95 -4.30
N PRO A 57 -6.23 8.63 -4.55
CA PRO A 57 -7.31 8.95 -3.60
C PRO A 57 -7.18 8.27 -2.24
N GLY A 58 -6.42 7.17 -2.15
CA GLY A 58 -6.27 6.38 -0.94
C GLY A 58 -5.24 6.90 0.06
N CYS A 59 -4.31 7.79 -0.34
CA CYS A 59 -3.18 8.19 0.51
C CYS A 59 -2.57 9.54 0.07
N PRO A 60 -1.67 10.16 0.85
CA PRO A 60 -1.06 11.44 0.50
C PRO A 60 0.12 11.34 -0.49
N ARG A 61 0.60 10.13 -0.79
CA ARG A 61 1.82 9.92 -1.59
C ARG A 61 1.57 10.20 -3.08
N LYS A 62 2.59 10.75 -3.74
CA LYS A 62 2.64 10.90 -5.22
C LYS A 62 3.64 9.92 -5.84
N GLY A 63 3.50 9.66 -7.14
CA GLY A 63 4.38 8.74 -7.90
C GLY A 63 4.24 7.28 -7.49
N GLY A 64 5.24 6.44 -7.79
CA GLY A 64 5.22 5.00 -7.46
C GLY A 64 4.42 4.15 -8.44
N ALA A 65 4.05 2.93 -8.01
CA ALA A 65 3.31 1.96 -8.82
C ALA A 65 1.81 2.32 -8.88
N LEU A 66 1.42 3.04 -9.93
CA LEU A 66 0.05 3.52 -10.16
C LEU A 66 -0.63 2.75 -11.29
N LYS A 67 -1.94 2.52 -11.17
CA LYS A 67 -2.81 2.02 -12.24
C LYS A 67 -3.89 3.06 -12.53
N ARG A 68 -4.49 2.99 -13.72
CA ARG A 68 -5.64 3.84 -14.06
C ARG A 68 -6.79 3.55 -13.10
N THR A 69 -7.60 4.55 -12.82
CA THR A 69 -8.88 4.33 -12.13
C THR A 69 -9.99 4.07 -13.14
N ARG A 70 -11.09 3.45 -12.69
CA ARG A 70 -12.31 3.29 -13.49
C ARG A 70 -12.75 4.66 -14.02
N ASP A 71 -12.92 4.75 -15.33
CA ASP A 71 -13.42 5.93 -16.05
C ASP A 71 -12.73 7.27 -15.70
N GLY A 72 -11.47 7.22 -15.25
CA GLY A 72 -10.71 8.40 -14.85
C GLY A 72 -11.12 9.01 -13.50
N GLU A 73 -11.93 8.31 -12.70
CA GLU A 73 -12.40 8.78 -11.39
C GLU A 73 -11.23 9.13 -10.44
N TRP A 74 -11.47 10.05 -9.51
CA TRP A 74 -10.51 10.42 -8.46
C TRP A 74 -9.14 10.92 -8.95
N GLY A 75 -9.09 11.56 -10.11
CA GLY A 75 -7.84 12.06 -10.71
C GLY A 75 -7.11 11.04 -11.57
N GLY A 76 -7.78 9.95 -11.95
CA GLY A 76 -7.33 9.03 -13.00
C GLY A 76 -6.34 7.95 -12.57
N TRP A 77 -5.80 8.03 -11.36
CA TRP A 77 -4.70 7.18 -10.92
C TRP A 77 -4.85 6.74 -9.46
N ALA A 78 -4.44 5.50 -9.17
CA ALA A 78 -4.38 4.97 -7.82
C ALA A 78 -3.21 3.99 -7.66
N HIS A 79 -2.61 3.94 -6.46
CA HIS A 79 -1.54 2.99 -6.18
C HIS A 79 -2.06 1.57 -6.17
N VAL A 80 -1.30 0.65 -6.76
CA VAL A 80 -1.58 -0.79 -6.70
C VAL A 80 -1.73 -1.25 -5.25
N VAL A 81 -0.78 -0.88 -4.39
CA VAL A 81 -0.84 -1.26 -2.97
C VAL A 81 -2.05 -0.67 -2.23
N CYS A 82 -2.48 0.55 -2.55
CA CYS A 82 -3.69 1.12 -1.95
C CYS A 82 -4.93 0.31 -2.36
N THR A 83 -5.03 -0.01 -3.65
CA THR A 83 -6.13 -0.80 -4.22
C THR A 83 -6.21 -2.21 -3.64
N LEU A 84 -5.06 -2.83 -3.36
CA LEU A 84 -5.00 -4.18 -2.79
C LEU A 84 -5.32 -4.18 -1.29
N PHE A 85 -4.79 -3.22 -0.51
CA PHE A 85 -4.88 -3.29 0.95
C PHE A 85 -6.09 -2.59 1.56
N LEU A 86 -6.76 -1.68 0.85
CA LEU A 86 -8.04 -1.12 1.31
C LEU A 86 -9.16 -2.10 0.95
N PRO A 87 -9.88 -2.69 1.92
CA PRO A 87 -10.79 -3.81 1.63
C PRO A 87 -12.00 -3.45 0.77
N GLU A 88 -12.35 -2.17 0.69
CA GLU A 88 -13.46 -1.68 -0.13
C GLU A 88 -13.05 -1.35 -1.57
N THR A 89 -11.75 -1.40 -1.88
CA THR A 89 -11.22 -1.12 -3.22
C THR A 89 -10.82 -2.41 -3.94
N GLY A 90 -10.69 -2.34 -5.26
CA GLY A 90 -10.26 -3.49 -6.06
C GLY A 90 -9.95 -3.10 -7.51
N PHE A 91 -9.58 -4.09 -8.31
CA PHE A 91 -9.43 -3.94 -9.76
C PHE A 91 -10.64 -4.50 -10.47
N LEU A 92 -11.00 -3.93 -11.63
CA LEU A 92 -12.11 -4.43 -12.45
C LEU A 92 -11.79 -5.80 -13.04
N GLU A 93 -10.52 -6.04 -13.38
CA GLU A 93 -9.94 -7.33 -13.76
C GLU A 93 -8.83 -7.69 -12.74
N PRO A 94 -9.16 -8.41 -11.65
CA PRO A 94 -8.23 -8.69 -10.54
C PRO A 94 -6.93 -9.37 -10.97
N GLU A 95 -6.98 -10.32 -11.88
CA GLU A 95 -5.83 -11.08 -12.35
C GLU A 95 -4.86 -10.19 -13.19
N ALA A 96 -5.41 -9.19 -13.88
CA ALA A 96 -4.65 -8.27 -14.73
C ALA A 96 -4.20 -6.99 -13.99
N LEU A 97 -4.73 -6.72 -12.79
CA LEU A 97 -4.52 -5.47 -12.05
C LEU A 97 -4.76 -4.23 -12.95
N ASP A 98 -5.85 -4.21 -13.72
CA ASP A 98 -6.07 -3.28 -14.83
C ASP A 98 -6.41 -1.84 -14.36
N ARG A 99 -7.56 -1.67 -13.71
CA ARG A 99 -8.23 -0.42 -13.42
C ARG A 99 -8.76 -0.47 -12.01
N ALA A 100 -8.26 0.43 -11.18
CA ALA A 100 -8.62 0.52 -9.79
C ALA A 100 -10.01 1.17 -9.60
N ALA A 101 -10.81 0.66 -8.67
CA ALA A 101 -12.16 1.11 -8.38
C ALA A 101 -12.45 1.05 -6.86
N GLY A 102 -13.59 1.63 -6.47
CA GLY A 102 -14.13 1.52 -5.11
C GLY A 102 -13.57 2.51 -4.07
N PHE A 103 -12.83 3.54 -4.49
CA PHE A 103 -12.27 4.52 -3.53
C PHE A 103 -13.35 5.41 -2.89
N ASP A 104 -14.48 5.59 -3.57
CA ASP A 104 -15.69 6.20 -3.03
C ASP A 104 -16.34 5.34 -1.92
N LEU A 105 -16.19 4.02 -2.00
CA LEU A 105 -16.76 3.04 -1.07
C LEU A 105 -15.94 2.85 0.22
N ILE A 106 -14.74 3.43 0.31
CA ILE A 106 -13.90 3.34 1.53
C ILE A 106 -14.70 3.77 2.76
N HIS A 107 -14.82 2.84 3.72
CA HIS A 107 -15.67 3.01 4.88
C HIS A 107 -15.32 4.27 5.67
N PRO A 108 -16.31 5.06 6.16
CA PRO A 108 -16.05 6.30 6.89
C PRO A 108 -15.11 6.13 8.09
N ASP A 109 -15.18 5.00 8.78
CA ASP A 109 -14.31 4.77 9.94
C ASP A 109 -12.84 4.61 9.54
N ARG A 110 -12.53 4.03 8.37
CA ARG A 110 -11.16 4.02 7.83
C ARG A 110 -10.67 5.42 7.49
N LYS A 111 -11.56 6.30 7.01
CA LYS A 111 -11.24 7.70 6.73
C LYS A 111 -10.98 8.48 8.02
N LYS A 112 -11.68 8.18 9.13
CA LYS A 112 -11.50 8.81 10.45
C LYS A 112 -10.24 8.38 11.21
N LEU A 113 -9.66 7.22 10.89
CA LEU A 113 -8.38 6.79 11.47
C LEU A 113 -7.28 7.84 11.23
N LYS A 114 -6.19 7.74 11.98
CA LYS A 114 -4.99 8.60 11.80
C LYS A 114 -3.79 7.72 11.47
N CYS A 115 -3.14 7.98 10.35
CA CYS A 115 -1.89 7.31 10.03
C CYS A 115 -0.83 7.69 11.06
N HIS A 116 -0.25 6.71 11.75
CA HIS A 116 0.76 6.96 12.77
C HIS A 116 2.18 7.14 12.19
N LEU A 117 2.34 6.99 10.87
CA LEU A 117 3.61 7.08 10.15
C LEU A 117 3.78 8.42 9.43
N CYS A 118 2.69 9.14 9.15
CA CYS A 118 2.78 10.49 8.57
C CYS A 118 3.23 11.49 9.65
N ASP A 119 4.03 12.47 9.25
CA ASP A 119 4.43 13.59 10.10
C ASP A 119 3.45 14.75 10.03
N ASP A 120 2.98 15.09 8.82
CA ASP A 120 2.04 16.17 8.57
C ASP A 120 0.61 15.84 9.04
N ALA A 121 -0.01 16.78 9.78
CA ALA A 121 -1.34 16.60 10.34
C ALA A 121 -2.43 16.37 9.27
N GLY A 122 -2.30 17.02 8.10
CA GLY A 122 -3.21 16.83 6.97
C GLY A 122 -3.10 15.44 6.37
N ASP A 123 -1.87 15.00 6.12
CA ASP A 123 -1.56 13.69 5.59
C ASP A 123 -2.08 12.58 6.50
N ARG A 124 -1.92 12.73 7.82
CA ARG A 124 -2.42 11.74 8.81
C ARG A 124 -3.90 11.41 8.66
N VAL A 125 -4.73 12.36 8.24
CA VAL A 125 -6.20 12.21 8.21
C VAL A 125 -6.76 11.98 6.81
N CYS A 126 -5.99 12.18 5.75
CA CYS A 126 -6.47 11.98 4.38
C CYS A 126 -6.64 10.49 4.03
N GLY A 127 -7.36 10.20 2.96
CA GLY A 127 -7.49 8.87 2.36
C GLY A 127 -8.01 7.78 3.32
N GLY A 128 -7.73 6.53 2.96
CA GLY A 128 -8.09 5.33 3.72
C GLY A 128 -6.90 4.76 4.48
N LYS A 129 -7.15 4.22 5.68
CA LYS A 129 -6.13 3.57 6.50
C LYS A 129 -6.48 2.11 6.73
N ILE A 130 -5.45 1.29 6.86
CA ILE A 130 -5.53 -0.07 7.39
C ILE A 130 -5.04 -0.07 8.84
N GLN A 131 -5.40 -1.09 9.61
CA GLN A 131 -4.96 -1.25 10.99
C GLN A 131 -4.07 -2.48 11.12
N CYS A 132 -3.20 -2.46 12.13
CA CYS A 132 -2.36 -3.59 12.44
C CYS A 132 -3.20 -4.84 12.73
N THR A 133 -2.92 -5.94 12.03
CA THR A 133 -3.66 -7.21 12.15
C THR A 133 -3.46 -7.92 13.49
N HIS A 134 -2.48 -7.50 14.30
CA HIS A 134 -2.18 -8.18 15.57
C HIS A 134 -3.21 -7.84 16.67
N GLY A 135 -4.08 -8.81 16.97
CA GLY A 135 -4.98 -8.79 18.12
C GLY A 135 -5.90 -7.56 18.13
N ARG A 136 -5.78 -6.73 19.16
CA ARG A 136 -6.56 -5.47 19.30
C ARG A 136 -5.72 -4.20 19.06
N CYS A 137 -4.58 -4.32 18.38
CA CYS A 137 -3.71 -3.18 18.10
C CYS A 137 -4.46 -2.12 17.28
N GLN A 138 -4.50 -0.88 17.79
CA GLN A 138 -5.21 0.22 17.13
C GLN A 138 -4.31 1.08 16.22
N LYS A 139 -3.03 0.70 16.05
CA LYS A 139 -2.14 1.42 15.14
C LYS A 139 -2.67 1.32 13.72
N ALA A 140 -2.88 2.48 13.10
CA ALA A 140 -3.36 2.61 11.74
C ALA A 140 -2.33 3.32 10.86
N PHE A 141 -2.29 2.95 9.59
CA PHE A 141 -1.39 3.54 8.61
C PHE A 141 -2.00 3.46 7.20
N HIS A 142 -1.59 4.37 6.30
CA HIS A 142 -1.89 4.19 4.89
C HIS A 142 -1.09 2.99 4.36
N PRO A 143 -1.63 2.22 3.39
CA PRO A 143 -0.88 1.11 2.78
C PRO A 143 0.51 1.53 2.27
N THR A 144 0.59 2.63 1.52
CA THR A 144 1.86 3.15 1.00
C THR A 144 2.83 3.63 2.09
N CYS A 145 2.34 4.18 3.20
CA CYS A 145 3.19 4.51 4.35
C CYS A 145 3.74 3.26 5.02
N GLY A 146 2.93 2.20 5.17
CA GLY A 146 3.39 0.92 5.69
C GLY A 146 4.53 0.36 4.85
N MET A 147 4.35 0.29 3.54
CA MET A 147 5.38 -0.13 2.58
C MET A 147 6.65 0.71 2.69
N ALA A 148 6.53 2.04 2.67
CA ALA A 148 7.68 2.94 2.70
C ALA A 148 8.49 2.88 4.00
N HIS A 149 7.86 2.45 5.10
CA HIS A 149 8.51 2.23 6.40
C HIS A 149 8.96 0.78 6.62
N GLY A 150 8.91 -0.07 5.59
CA GLY A 150 9.33 -1.47 5.69
C GLY A 150 8.47 -2.29 6.67
N LEU A 151 7.19 -1.94 6.82
CA LEU A 151 6.27 -2.74 7.61
C LEU A 151 5.96 -4.06 6.89
N THR A 152 5.78 -5.14 7.65
CA THR A 152 5.33 -6.41 7.09
C THR A 152 3.91 -6.25 6.55
N MET A 153 3.78 -6.40 5.24
CA MET A 153 2.52 -6.31 4.50
C MET A 153 2.46 -7.48 3.53
N GLN A 154 1.45 -8.33 3.65
CA GLN A 154 1.34 -9.54 2.84
C GLN A 154 -0.07 -9.70 2.30
N ILE A 155 -0.16 -10.16 1.05
CA ILE A 155 -1.40 -10.51 0.38
C ILE A 155 -1.66 -11.99 0.66
N THR A 156 -2.86 -12.33 1.12
CA THR A 156 -3.23 -13.72 1.45
C THR A 156 -4.65 -14.02 1.03
N ASP A 157 -4.98 -15.30 0.83
CA ASP A 157 -6.32 -15.75 0.46
C ASP A 157 -7.36 -15.49 1.56
N GLU A 158 -6.92 -15.43 2.83
CA GLU A 158 -7.76 -15.18 4.00
C GLU A 158 -7.93 -13.67 4.30
N GLY A 159 -7.27 -12.82 3.51
CA GLY A 159 -7.28 -11.37 3.64
C GLY A 159 -5.89 -10.78 3.85
N ASN A 160 -5.70 -9.58 3.35
CA ASN A 160 -4.41 -8.92 3.36
C ASN A 160 -4.02 -8.50 4.79
N ILE A 161 -2.79 -8.82 5.19
CA ILE A 161 -2.29 -8.58 6.54
C ILE A 161 -1.27 -7.46 6.55
N GLY A 162 -1.29 -6.66 7.62
CA GLY A 162 -0.33 -5.58 7.84
C GLY A 162 0.05 -5.48 9.31
N TYR A 163 1.34 -5.55 9.63
CA TYR A 163 1.84 -5.41 10.99
C TYR A 163 2.58 -4.10 11.21
N CYS A 164 2.25 -3.39 12.29
CA CYS A 164 3.11 -2.30 12.75
C CYS A 164 4.47 -2.86 13.20
N ALA A 165 5.50 -2.02 13.23
CA ALA A 165 6.87 -2.44 13.59
C ALA A 165 6.98 -3.20 14.93
N ALA A 166 6.09 -2.92 15.89
CA ALA A 166 6.10 -3.62 17.19
C ALA A 166 5.55 -5.06 17.14
N HIS A 167 4.87 -5.43 16.07
CA HIS A 167 4.24 -6.74 15.86
C HIS A 167 4.70 -7.39 14.55
N ALA A 168 5.79 -6.90 13.96
CA ALA A 168 6.41 -7.56 12.81
C ALA A 168 6.83 -8.99 13.20
N PRO A 169 6.77 -9.98 12.29
CA PRO A 169 7.33 -11.30 12.54
C PRO A 169 8.78 -11.21 12.99
N GLY A 170 9.15 -11.93 14.06
CA GLY A 170 10.48 -11.85 14.66
C GLY A 170 10.76 -10.60 15.51
N ALA A 171 9.81 -9.68 15.68
CA ALA A 171 9.97 -8.55 16.59
C ALA A 171 10.11 -9.04 18.04
N PRO A 172 11.01 -8.45 18.85
CA PRO A 172 11.16 -8.83 20.25
C PRO A 172 9.85 -8.60 21.00
N ALA A 173 9.36 -9.63 21.67
CA ALA A 173 8.16 -9.53 22.50
C ALA A 173 8.36 -8.39 23.51
N LYS A 174 7.51 -7.35 23.46
CA LYS A 174 7.54 -6.32 24.49
C LYS A 174 7.26 -6.99 25.82
N ALA A 175 8.23 -6.93 26.75
CA ALA A 175 8.01 -7.30 28.13
C ALA A 175 6.76 -6.56 28.61
N ARG A 176 5.71 -7.30 28.97
CA ARG A 176 4.50 -6.71 29.55
C ARG A 176 4.95 -5.86 30.72
N ALA A 177 4.80 -4.54 30.62
CA ALA A 177 4.95 -3.66 31.76
C ALA A 177 3.90 -4.11 32.79
N GLN A 178 4.34 -4.89 33.77
CA GLN A 178 3.52 -5.23 34.92
C GLN A 178 3.14 -3.92 35.57
N GLY A 179 1.85 -3.57 35.49
CA GLY A 179 1.32 -2.38 36.12
C GLY A 179 1.71 -2.39 37.59
N ARG A 180 2.59 -1.47 38.00
CA ARG A 180 2.83 -1.19 39.40
C ARG A 180 1.52 -0.69 39.99
N ARG A 181 0.73 -1.59 40.57
CA ARG A 181 -0.30 -1.24 41.55
C ARG A 181 0.40 -0.53 42.70
N ARG A 182 0.30 0.79 42.75
CA ARG A 182 0.57 1.56 43.97
C ARG A 182 -0.47 1.10 45.01
N LYS A 183 -0.05 0.26 45.96
CA LYS A 183 -0.77 0.11 47.22
C LYS A 183 -0.52 1.38 48.02
N SER A 184 -1.51 2.28 48.08
CA SER A 184 -1.61 3.23 49.18
C SER A 184 -1.79 2.43 50.47
N LYS A 185 -0.82 2.53 51.38
CA LYS A 185 -0.96 2.07 52.75
C LYS A 185 -1.58 3.20 53.58
N ALA A 186 -2.57 2.81 54.37
CA ALA A 186 -3.12 3.36 55.62
C ALA A 186 -2.96 4.86 55.86
#